data_AF-A0A4R5G3R3-F1
#
_entry.id   AF-A0A4R5G3R3-F1
#
_cell.length_a   1.000
_cell.length_b   1.000
_cell.length_c   1.000
_cell.angle_alpha   90.00
_cell.angle_beta   90.00
_cell.angle_gamma   90.00
#
_symmetry.space_group_name_H-M   'P 1'
#
loop_
_entity.id
_entity.type
_entity.pdbx_description
1 polymer ?
#
loop_
_entity_poly.entity_id
_entity_poly.type
_entity_poly.pdbx_seq_one_letter_code
_entity_poly.pdbx_strand_id
1 'polypeptide(L)'
;IAPIVVNNLEIINKHFGMGDIKKNKKKWFSPLSGKLLLRTLVFSNWSAINGIYEPHSPIPFKKSTFSEVWNKEFDALHDTCKCKFRDKRNVSPWLMRDWQLMKGEFEPRNIKFSKYTVLPNNKELIIETLKNPQKCKMLCINDSLDIGNFETIQKDVNAALNQLLPNKSSFE
;
A
#
# COMPACT_ATOMS: atom_id res chain seq x y z
N ILE A 1 -6.94 -8.28 -10.83
CA ILE A 1 -6.65 -7.55 -9.57
C ILE A 1 -7.95 -7.21 -8.83
N ALA A 2 -8.95 -6.63 -9.50
CA ALA A 2 -10.25 -6.32 -8.89
C ALA A 2 -10.89 -7.47 -8.07
N PRO A 3 -10.87 -8.75 -8.51
CA PRO A 3 -11.44 -9.84 -7.72
C PRO A 3 -10.76 -10.05 -6.36
N ILE A 4 -9.43 -9.91 -6.31
CA ILE A 4 -8.65 -10.16 -5.08
C ILE A 4 -8.92 -9.08 -4.02
N VAL A 5 -9.07 -7.83 -4.46
CA VAL A 5 -9.45 -6.72 -3.56
C VAL A 5 -10.83 -6.98 -2.97
N VAL A 6 -11.77 -7.47 -3.79
CA VAL A 6 -13.12 -7.84 -3.31
C VAL A 6 -13.06 -9.00 -2.32
N ASN A 7 -12.31 -10.07 -2.61
CA ASN A 7 -12.15 -11.20 -1.67
C ASN A 7 -11.59 -10.74 -0.31
N ASN A 8 -10.59 -9.86 -0.31
CA ASN A 8 -10.07 -9.28 0.92
C ASN A 8 -11.18 -8.52 1.67
N LEU A 9 -11.95 -7.68 0.98
CA LEU A 9 -13.02 -6.89 1.60
C LEU A 9 -14.16 -7.77 2.11
N GLU A 10 -14.51 -8.86 1.43
CA GLU A 10 -15.50 -9.83 1.92
C GLU A 10 -15.07 -10.42 3.25
N ILE A 11 -13.82 -10.88 3.36
CA ILE A 11 -13.26 -11.38 4.61
C ILE A 11 -13.24 -10.28 5.68
N ILE A 12 -12.86 -9.06 5.34
CA ILE A 12 -12.87 -7.94 6.30
C ILE A 12 -14.28 -7.67 6.82
N ASN A 13 -15.30 -7.64 5.95
CA ASN A 13 -16.69 -7.41 6.36
C ASN A 13 -17.29 -8.60 7.15
N LYS A 14 -16.73 -9.82 7.01
CA LYS A 14 -17.12 -10.97 7.84
C LYS A 14 -16.72 -10.80 9.31
N HIS A 15 -15.60 -10.13 9.59
CA HIS A 15 -15.05 -10.00 10.95
C HIS A 15 -15.21 -8.61 11.56
N PHE A 16 -15.38 -7.57 10.75
CA PHE A 16 -15.39 -6.19 11.20
C PHE A 16 -16.55 -5.41 10.59
N GLY A 17 -16.91 -4.32 11.26
CA GLY A 17 -17.88 -3.37 10.75
C GLY A 17 -17.45 -1.92 10.93
N MET A 18 -18.29 -1.00 10.49
CA MET A 18 -18.03 0.44 10.60
C MET A 18 -17.93 0.93 12.04
N GLY A 19 -18.47 0.17 12.99
CA GLY A 19 -18.28 0.39 14.42
C GLY A 19 -16.80 0.35 14.84
N ASP A 20 -15.98 -0.49 14.21
CA ASP A 20 -14.56 -0.64 14.56
C ASP A 20 -13.72 0.55 14.07
N ILE A 21 -14.11 1.17 12.95
CA ILE A 21 -13.57 2.47 12.52
C ILE A 21 -13.91 3.55 13.55
N LYS A 22 -15.17 3.59 14.03
CA LYS A 22 -15.64 4.57 15.01
C LYS A 22 -14.95 4.41 16.37
N LYS A 23 -14.69 3.17 16.83
CA LYS A 23 -13.90 2.88 18.03
C LYS A 23 -12.49 3.49 17.93
N ASN A 24 -11.90 3.49 16.74
CA ASN A 24 -10.57 4.00 16.45
C ASN A 24 -10.57 5.38 15.75
N LYS A 25 -11.62 6.20 15.96
CA LYS A 25 -11.86 7.44 15.19
C LYS A 25 -10.68 8.41 15.14
N LYS A 26 -9.94 8.58 16.24
CA LYS A 26 -8.77 9.49 16.29
C LYS A 26 -7.71 9.12 15.26
N LYS A 27 -7.55 7.81 14.98
CA LYS A 27 -6.58 7.31 14.02
C LYS A 27 -7.13 7.39 12.59
N TRP A 28 -8.34 6.89 12.36
CA TRP A 28 -8.97 6.87 11.04
C TRP A 28 -9.24 8.27 10.45
N PHE A 29 -9.61 9.23 11.31
CA PHE A 29 -9.91 10.60 10.89
C PHE A 29 -8.76 11.58 11.19
N SER A 30 -7.53 11.07 11.21
CA SER A 30 -6.36 11.91 11.44
C SER A 30 -6.14 12.90 10.29
N PRO A 31 -5.81 14.17 10.57
CA PRO A 31 -5.49 15.17 9.53
C PRO A 31 -4.23 14.81 8.73
N LEU A 32 -3.38 13.90 9.25
CA LEU A 32 -2.20 13.39 8.55
C LEU A 32 -2.55 12.71 7.21
N SER A 33 -3.78 12.23 7.06
CA SER A 33 -4.31 11.64 5.82
C SER A 33 -4.53 12.67 4.70
N GLY A 34 -4.47 13.97 5.00
CA GLY A 34 -4.66 15.05 4.02
C GLY A 34 -6.00 14.93 3.28
N LYS A 35 -5.97 15.05 1.94
CA LYS A 35 -7.17 14.98 1.10
C LYS A 35 -7.91 13.63 1.19
N LEU A 36 -7.23 12.55 1.57
CA LEU A 36 -7.86 11.24 1.73
C LEU A 36 -8.81 11.18 2.94
N LEU A 37 -8.74 12.14 3.86
CA LEU A 37 -9.68 12.24 4.96
C LEU A 37 -11.13 12.38 4.46
N LEU A 38 -11.35 13.11 3.36
CA LEU A 38 -12.68 13.24 2.74
C LEU A 38 -13.20 11.88 2.28
N ARG A 39 -12.36 11.06 1.64
CA ARG A 39 -12.70 9.69 1.25
C ARG A 39 -13.10 8.86 2.48
N THR A 40 -12.30 8.91 3.55
CA THR A 40 -12.60 8.18 4.79
C THR A 40 -13.92 8.63 5.39
N LEU A 41 -14.20 9.95 5.43
CA LEU A 41 -15.48 10.50 5.92
C LEU A 41 -16.68 9.99 5.12
N VAL A 42 -16.62 10.09 3.79
CA VAL A 42 -17.72 9.64 2.91
C VAL A 42 -17.98 8.15 3.12
N PHE A 43 -16.94 7.32 3.06
CA PHE A 43 -17.10 5.87 3.19
C PHE A 43 -17.46 5.45 4.61
N SER A 44 -17.07 6.22 5.64
CA SER A 44 -17.40 5.92 7.04
C SER A 44 -18.90 5.93 7.37
N ASN A 45 -19.71 6.51 6.47
CA ASN A 45 -21.17 6.61 6.61
C ASN A 45 -21.93 5.48 5.91
N TRP A 46 -21.25 4.58 5.22
CA TRP A 46 -21.89 3.43 4.57
C TRP A 46 -22.16 2.30 5.57
N SER A 47 -23.00 1.34 5.20
CA SER A 47 -23.35 0.20 6.06
C SER A 47 -22.25 -0.88 6.10
N ALA A 48 -21.40 -0.93 5.07
CA ALA A 48 -20.32 -1.90 4.90
C ALA A 48 -18.99 -1.24 4.56
N ILE A 49 -17.91 -1.96 4.79
CA ILE A 49 -16.54 -1.54 4.46
C ILE A 49 -16.31 -1.81 2.97
N ASN A 50 -16.51 -0.78 2.15
CA ASN A 50 -16.46 -0.91 0.68
C ASN A 50 -15.08 -0.61 0.08
N GLY A 51 -14.09 -0.28 0.90
CA GLY A 51 -12.72 -0.09 0.43
C GLY A 51 -11.87 0.74 1.36
N ILE A 52 -10.67 0.26 1.63
CA ILE A 52 -9.65 0.98 2.39
C ILE A 52 -8.60 1.50 1.40
N TYR A 53 -8.04 2.69 1.67
CA TYR A 53 -7.00 3.23 0.81
C TYR A 53 -5.72 2.39 0.94
N GLU A 54 -5.20 1.94 -0.20
CA GLU A 54 -3.97 1.16 -0.33
C GLU A 54 -2.83 2.06 -0.83
N PRO A 55 -1.96 2.57 0.07
CA PRO A 55 -0.79 3.32 -0.36
C PRO A 55 0.22 2.35 -0.97
N HIS A 56 0.52 2.47 -2.27
CA HIS A 56 1.58 1.70 -2.92
C HIS A 56 2.97 2.11 -2.41
N SER A 57 3.26 1.82 -1.15
CA SER A 57 4.47 2.12 -0.41
C SER A 57 4.69 1.07 0.70
N PRO A 58 5.90 0.98 1.28
CA PRO A 58 6.19 0.03 2.36
C PRO A 58 5.19 0.07 3.52
N ILE A 59 4.62 -1.11 3.81
CA ILE A 59 3.59 -1.33 4.83
C ILE A 59 4.22 -2.03 6.04
N PRO A 60 4.05 -1.52 7.26
CA PRO A 60 4.45 -2.24 8.46
C PRO A 60 3.47 -3.38 8.75
N PHE A 61 3.99 -4.60 8.84
CA PHE A 61 3.23 -5.80 9.14
C PHE A 61 3.66 -6.41 10.47
N LYS A 62 2.69 -6.80 11.29
CA LYS A 62 2.92 -7.63 12.48
C LYS A 62 2.80 -9.10 12.14
N LYS A 63 3.78 -9.90 12.56
CA LYS A 63 3.73 -11.37 12.46
C LYS A 63 2.51 -11.96 13.19
N SER A 64 2.09 -11.33 14.29
CA SER A 64 0.89 -11.73 15.04
C SER A 64 -0.38 -11.63 14.19
N THR A 65 -0.51 -10.61 13.34
CA THR A 65 -1.65 -10.49 12.42
C THR A 65 -1.68 -11.64 11.42
N PHE A 66 -0.52 -11.99 10.84
CA PHE A 66 -0.46 -13.13 9.92
C PHE A 66 -0.91 -14.42 10.59
N SER A 67 -0.45 -14.65 11.83
CA SER A 67 -0.85 -15.83 12.61
C SER A 67 -2.35 -15.83 12.92
N GLU A 68 -2.90 -14.67 13.30
CA GLU A 68 -4.32 -14.51 13.61
C GLU A 68 -5.20 -14.77 12.38
N VAL A 69 -4.88 -14.15 11.24
CA VAL A 69 -5.65 -14.31 10.00
C VAL A 69 -5.50 -15.72 9.44
N TRP A 70 -4.30 -16.32 9.51
CA TRP A 70 -4.10 -17.71 9.12
C TRP A 70 -4.99 -18.66 9.92
N ASN A 71 -5.16 -18.44 11.23
CA ASN A 71 -6.02 -19.28 12.06
C ASN A 71 -7.51 -19.05 11.79
N LYS A 72 -7.93 -17.83 11.43
CA LYS A 72 -9.34 -17.48 11.21
C LYS A 72 -9.84 -17.75 9.79
N GLU A 73 -8.95 -17.65 8.81
CA GLU A 73 -9.26 -17.73 7.37
C GLU A 73 -8.25 -18.67 6.67
N PHE A 74 -7.96 -19.80 7.33
CA PHE A 74 -6.98 -20.78 6.87
C PHE A 74 -7.22 -21.18 5.43
N ASP A 75 -8.45 -21.56 5.07
CA ASP A 75 -8.77 -22.09 3.74
C ASP A 75 -8.45 -21.06 2.64
N ALA A 76 -8.86 -19.81 2.83
CA ALA A 76 -8.60 -18.74 1.85
C ALA A 76 -7.11 -18.50 1.62
N LEU A 77 -6.31 -18.52 2.69
CA LEU A 77 -4.85 -18.34 2.62
C LEU A 77 -4.16 -19.58 2.04
N HIS A 78 -4.53 -20.77 2.53
CA HIS A 78 -3.94 -22.03 2.12
C HIS A 78 -4.20 -22.32 0.65
N ASP A 79 -5.42 -22.07 0.16
CA ASP A 79 -5.75 -22.20 -1.26
C ASP A 79 -5.03 -21.15 -2.10
N THR A 80 -4.84 -19.93 -1.59
CA THR A 80 -3.98 -18.94 -2.23
C THR A 80 -2.55 -19.44 -2.39
N CYS A 81 -1.99 -20.10 -1.37
CA CYS A 81 -0.64 -20.67 -1.42
C CYS A 81 -0.49 -21.84 -2.40
N LYS A 82 -1.58 -22.55 -2.72
CA LYS A 82 -1.56 -23.64 -3.73
C LYS A 82 -1.55 -23.12 -5.17
N CYS A 83 -1.88 -21.85 -5.39
CA CYS A 83 -1.93 -21.26 -6.71
C CYS A 83 -0.53 -20.91 -7.21
N LYS A 84 -0.06 -21.59 -8.27
CA LYS A 84 1.21 -21.27 -8.95
C LYS A 84 1.18 -19.86 -9.58
N PHE A 85 0.04 -19.51 -10.18
CA PHE A 85 -0.21 -18.20 -10.75
C PHE A 85 -1.40 -17.56 -10.06
N ARG A 86 -1.45 -16.23 -10.06
CA ARG A 86 -2.51 -15.46 -9.43
C ARG A 86 -3.89 -15.87 -9.99
N ASP A 87 -4.75 -16.34 -9.10
CA ASP A 87 -6.12 -16.75 -9.37
C ASP A 87 -7.11 -15.70 -8.83
N LYS A 88 -8.28 -15.60 -9.46
CA LYS A 88 -9.34 -14.67 -9.04
C LYS A 88 -9.87 -14.93 -7.62
N ARG A 89 -9.71 -16.14 -7.09
CA ARG A 89 -10.11 -16.56 -5.75
C ARG A 89 -9.07 -16.22 -4.68
N ASN A 90 -7.87 -15.78 -5.07
CA ASN A 90 -6.81 -15.51 -4.12
C ASN A 90 -7.13 -14.31 -3.23
N VAL A 91 -6.47 -14.28 -2.07
CA VAL A 91 -6.32 -13.10 -1.22
C VAL A 91 -4.95 -12.45 -1.45
N SER A 92 -4.70 -11.29 -0.85
CA SER A 92 -3.39 -10.63 -0.92
C SER A 92 -2.92 -10.13 0.44
N PRO A 93 -1.64 -9.76 0.60
CA PRO A 93 -1.11 -9.18 1.84
C PRO A 93 -1.87 -7.95 2.33
N TRP A 94 -2.63 -7.27 1.46
CA TRP A 94 -3.52 -6.19 1.87
C TRP A 94 -4.57 -6.61 2.89
N LEU A 95 -5.01 -7.88 2.86
CA LEU A 95 -5.88 -8.45 3.88
C LEU A 95 -5.28 -8.29 5.29
N MET A 96 -3.98 -8.53 5.45
CA MET A 96 -3.29 -8.39 6.73
C MET A 96 -3.23 -6.93 7.17
N ARG A 97 -2.98 -6.03 6.24
CA ARG A 97 -2.92 -4.61 6.55
C ARG A 97 -4.29 -4.12 7.00
N ASP A 98 -5.33 -4.45 6.23
CA ASP A 98 -6.68 -4.01 6.50
C ASP A 98 -7.18 -4.60 7.82
N TRP A 99 -6.82 -5.84 8.14
CA TRP A 99 -7.05 -6.44 9.46
C TRP A 99 -6.44 -5.61 10.60
N GLN A 100 -5.16 -5.21 10.48
CA GLN A 100 -4.53 -4.33 11.49
C GLN A 100 -5.24 -2.98 11.58
N LEU A 101 -5.64 -2.40 10.45
CA LEU A 101 -6.34 -1.12 10.42
C LEU A 101 -7.69 -1.21 11.16
N MET A 102 -8.46 -2.26 10.88
CA MET A 102 -9.76 -2.48 11.53
C MET A 102 -9.61 -2.72 13.03
N LYS A 103 -8.54 -3.41 13.47
CA LYS A 103 -8.22 -3.56 14.90
C LYS A 103 -7.66 -2.30 15.57
N GLY A 104 -7.36 -1.24 14.82
CA GLY A 104 -6.72 -0.03 15.36
C GLY A 104 -5.22 -0.19 15.65
N GLU A 105 -4.61 -1.25 15.15
CA GLU A 105 -3.21 -1.63 15.35
C GLU A 105 -2.25 -0.91 14.39
N PHE A 106 -2.46 0.38 14.18
CA PHE A 106 -1.66 1.22 13.29
C PHE A 106 -1.49 2.62 13.87
N GLU A 107 -0.51 3.36 13.38
CA GLU A 107 -0.39 4.80 13.64
C GLU A 107 -0.61 5.58 12.34
N PRO A 108 -1.42 6.65 12.35
CA PRO A 108 -1.62 7.48 11.17
C PRO A 108 -0.30 8.07 10.70
N ARG A 109 -0.11 8.09 9.38
CA ARG A 109 1.10 8.55 8.75
C ARG A 109 0.78 9.71 7.81
N ASN A 110 1.68 10.69 7.77
CA ASN A 110 1.54 11.80 6.83
C ASN A 110 1.52 11.26 5.39
N ILE A 111 0.52 11.65 4.60
CA ILE A 111 0.39 11.22 3.20
C ILE A 111 1.62 11.58 2.34
N LYS A 112 2.38 12.61 2.71
CA LYS A 112 3.61 13.03 2.02
C LYS A 112 4.83 12.15 2.35
N PHE A 113 4.70 11.20 3.29
CA PHE A 113 5.82 10.33 3.70
C PHE A 113 6.38 9.51 2.55
N SER A 114 5.50 9.02 1.67
CA SER A 114 5.87 8.25 0.49
C SER A 114 5.24 8.80 -0.77
N LYS A 115 5.91 8.63 -1.91
CA LYS A 115 5.35 8.90 -3.23
C LYS A 115 5.38 7.63 -4.08
N TYR A 116 4.26 7.35 -4.73
CA TYR A 116 4.16 6.36 -5.79
C TYR A 116 4.35 7.06 -7.13
N THR A 117 5.23 6.52 -7.97
CA THR A 117 5.56 7.04 -9.29
C THR A 117 5.61 5.90 -10.30
N VAL A 118 5.28 6.21 -11.55
CA VAL A 118 5.28 5.26 -12.67
C VAL A 118 6.05 5.87 -13.83
N LEU A 119 7.04 5.14 -14.34
CA LEU A 119 7.78 5.47 -15.55
C LEU A 119 6.99 5.04 -16.80
N PRO A 120 7.05 5.82 -17.89
CA PRO A 120 7.86 7.03 -18.08
C PRO A 120 7.21 8.30 -17.52
N ASN A 121 5.90 8.26 -17.22
CA ASN A 121 5.05 9.42 -16.91
C ASN A 121 5.53 10.32 -15.76
N ASN A 122 6.36 9.79 -14.86
CA ASN A 122 6.85 10.52 -13.70
C ASN A 122 8.37 10.71 -13.68
N LYS A 123 9.07 10.57 -14.83
CA LYS A 123 10.54 10.67 -14.91
C LYS A 123 11.07 11.94 -14.23
N GLU A 124 10.53 13.10 -14.57
CA GLU A 124 10.99 14.40 -14.05
C GLU A 124 10.75 14.51 -12.53
N LEU A 125 9.58 14.04 -12.06
CA LEU A 125 9.24 14.03 -10.64
C LEU A 125 10.14 13.09 -9.83
N ILE A 126 10.51 11.95 -10.41
CA ILE A 126 11.45 11.00 -9.81
C ILE A 126 12.81 11.68 -9.66
N ILE A 127 13.35 12.26 -10.73
CA ILE A 127 14.65 12.94 -10.73
C ILE A 127 14.65 14.11 -9.74
N GLU A 128 13.60 14.94 -9.71
CA GLU A 128 13.47 16.04 -8.75
C GLU A 128 13.45 15.52 -7.31
N THR A 129 12.71 14.44 -7.04
CA THR A 129 12.61 13.86 -5.70
C THR A 129 13.94 13.26 -5.25
N LEU A 130 14.67 12.58 -6.13
CA LEU A 130 16.00 12.03 -5.84
C LEU A 130 17.03 13.14 -5.56
N LYS A 131 16.96 14.26 -6.29
CA LYS A 131 17.80 15.44 -6.04
C LYS A 131 17.41 16.23 -4.79
N ASN A 132 16.22 15.99 -4.24
CA ASN A 132 15.68 16.69 -3.07
C ASN A 132 15.11 15.69 -2.04
N PRO A 133 15.94 14.78 -1.48
CA PRO A 133 15.50 13.66 -0.64
C PRO A 133 14.78 14.10 0.64
N GLN A 134 14.98 15.33 1.11
CA GLN A 134 14.26 15.89 2.26
C GLN A 134 12.76 16.04 2.02
N LYS A 135 12.30 16.11 0.76
CA LYS A 135 10.88 16.30 0.40
C LYS A 135 10.06 15.02 0.52
N CYS A 136 10.67 13.84 0.54
CA CYS A 136 9.98 12.56 0.58
C CYS A 136 10.85 11.50 1.25
N LYS A 137 10.31 10.79 2.25
CA LYS A 137 11.09 9.78 2.99
C LYS A 137 11.19 8.45 2.24
N MET A 138 10.26 8.16 1.33
CA MET A 138 10.26 6.94 0.52
C MET A 138 9.71 7.20 -0.89
N LEU A 139 10.46 6.81 -1.91
CA LEU A 139 10.03 6.90 -3.30
C LEU A 139 9.84 5.50 -3.88
N CYS A 140 8.64 5.21 -4.39
CA CYS A 140 8.34 3.98 -5.10
C CYS A 140 8.36 4.28 -6.61
N ILE A 141 9.37 3.79 -7.30
CA ILE A 141 9.54 3.90 -8.74
C ILE A 141 9.05 2.60 -9.37
N ASN A 142 7.94 2.64 -10.10
CA ASN A 142 7.44 1.52 -10.89
C ASN A 142 7.67 1.78 -12.37
N ASP A 143 7.72 0.71 -13.14
CA ASP A 143 7.63 0.72 -14.59
C ASP A 143 6.18 0.58 -15.07
N SER A 144 6.00 0.78 -16.37
CA SER A 144 4.74 0.51 -17.06
C SER A 144 5.01 -0.41 -18.26
N LEU A 145 3.94 -0.91 -18.89
CA LEU A 145 4.07 -1.78 -20.07
C LEU A 145 4.77 -1.09 -21.24
N ASP A 146 4.69 0.24 -21.32
CA ASP A 146 5.32 1.03 -22.37
C ASP A 146 6.26 2.07 -21.76
N ILE A 147 7.55 1.72 -21.70
CA ILE A 147 8.59 2.63 -21.20
C ILE A 147 9.10 3.56 -22.32
N GLY A 148 8.87 3.23 -23.59
CA GLY A 148 9.47 3.92 -24.72
C GLY A 148 11.00 3.87 -24.66
N ASN A 149 11.65 5.03 -24.49
CA ASN A 149 13.11 5.19 -24.51
C ASN A 149 13.76 4.77 -23.18
N PHE A 150 13.77 3.46 -22.92
CA PHE A 150 14.25 2.85 -21.69
C PHE A 150 15.69 3.25 -21.36
N GLU A 151 16.60 3.25 -22.33
CA GLU A 151 18.02 3.54 -22.12
C GLU A 151 18.22 4.96 -21.59
N THR A 152 17.48 5.94 -22.12
CA THR A 152 17.56 7.33 -21.66
C THR A 152 17.00 7.46 -20.24
N ILE A 153 15.84 6.85 -19.97
CA ILE A 153 15.19 6.89 -18.65
C ILE A 153 16.09 6.24 -17.60
N GLN A 154 16.63 5.06 -17.91
CA GLN A 154 17.54 4.32 -17.05
C GLN A 154 18.78 5.18 -16.73
N LYS A 155 19.39 5.79 -17.75
CA LYS A 155 20.57 6.66 -17.58
C LYS A 155 20.27 7.85 -16.66
N ASP A 156 19.15 8.53 -16.88
CA ASP A 156 18.76 9.71 -16.10
C ASP A 156 18.49 9.35 -14.62
N VAL A 157 17.75 8.26 -14.38
CA VAL A 157 17.43 7.78 -13.03
C VAL A 157 18.68 7.30 -12.31
N ASN A 158 19.55 6.53 -12.98
CA ASN A 158 20.81 6.08 -12.40
C ASN A 158 21.75 7.24 -12.07
N ALA A 159 21.82 8.28 -12.92
CA ALA A 159 22.60 9.47 -12.62
C ALA A 159 22.11 10.17 -11.34
N ALA A 160 20.79 10.29 -11.16
CA ALA A 160 20.21 10.88 -9.95
C ALA A 160 20.43 10.00 -8.70
N LEU A 161 20.31 8.67 -8.84
CA LEU A 161 20.59 7.72 -7.75
C LEU A 161 22.06 7.75 -7.33
N ASN A 162 23.01 7.71 -8.28
CA ASN A 162 24.44 7.75 -8.00
C ASN A 162 24.85 9.06 -7.32
N GLN A 163 24.17 10.17 -7.62
CA GLN A 163 24.38 11.44 -6.93
C GLN A 163 23.91 11.38 -5.46
N LEU A 164 22.78 10.71 -5.19
CA LEU A 164 22.20 10.61 -3.86
C LEU A 164 22.86 9.52 -2.98
N LEU A 165 23.16 8.37 -3.58
CA LEU A 165 23.65 7.15 -2.96
C LEU A 165 24.86 6.64 -3.77
N PRO A 166 26.05 7.25 -3.58
CA PRO A 166 27.24 6.90 -4.38
C PRO A 166 27.77 5.49 -4.08
N ASN A 167 27.43 4.94 -2.91
CA ASN A 167 27.80 3.59 -2.51
C ASN A 167 26.59 2.67 -2.66
N LYS A 168 26.80 1.50 -3.27
CA LYS A 168 25.76 0.48 -3.39
C LYS A 168 25.34 -0.05 -2.02
N SER A 169 24.10 -0.51 -1.95
CA SER A 169 23.58 -1.22 -0.79
C SER A 169 24.31 -2.55 -0.61
N SER A 170 24.49 -3.02 0.64
CA SER A 170 24.99 -4.38 0.89
C SER A 170 23.97 -5.48 0.55
N PHE A 171 22.75 -5.08 0.20
CA PHE A 171 21.67 -5.96 -0.26
C PHE A 171 21.53 -5.97 -1.79
N GLU A 172 22.36 -5.21 -2.51
CA GLU A 172 22.43 -5.14 -3.98
C GLU A 172 23.66 -5.88 -4.52
#